data_AF-A0A6N2MY80-F1
#
_entry.id   AF-A0A6N2MY80-F1
#
_cell.length_a   1.000
_cell.length_b   1.000
_cell.length_c   1.000
_cell.angle_alpha   90.00
_cell.angle_beta   90.00
_cell.angle_gamma   90.00
#
_symmetry.space_group_name_H-M   'P 1'
#
loop_
_entity.id
_entity.type
_entity.pdbx_description
1 polymer ?
#
loop_
_entity_poly.entity_id
_entity_poly.type
_entity_poly.pdbx_seq_one_letter_code
_entity_poly.pdbx_strand_id
1 'polypeptide(L)'
;MIQGGLLELCSVPSTSFWLPVPPKRVFDFLRDENTRNEWDILSNGGVVQEMAHIANGRDTGNCVSLIRVNSANSSQSNMLILQESCTDQTSCIVIYAPVDIVAMNVVLNGGDPDYVALLPSGLLFFPTEPQHME
;
A
#
# COMPACT_ATOMS: atom_id res chain seq x y z
N MET A 1 -4.96 -10.93 39.92
CA MET A 1 -5.48 -9.56 39.74
C MET A 1 -4.39 -8.74 39.08
N ILE A 2 -4.74 -8.13 37.94
CA ILE A 2 -4.06 -7.07 37.16
C ILE A 2 -2.63 -7.36 36.65
N GLN A 3 -2.23 -7.15 35.39
CA GLN A 3 -2.88 -6.64 34.19
C GLN A 3 -2.04 -7.16 33.00
N GLY A 4 -2.55 -8.14 32.25
CA GLY A 4 -1.94 -8.55 30.98
C GLY A 4 -2.36 -7.56 29.91
N GLY A 5 -1.55 -6.53 29.69
CA GLY A 5 -1.74 -5.62 28.55
C GLY A 5 -1.19 -6.28 27.29
N LEU A 6 -2.07 -6.81 26.45
CA LEU A 6 -1.76 -7.00 25.04
C LEU A 6 -2.83 -6.28 24.23
N LEU A 7 -2.48 -5.03 23.92
CA LEU A 7 -2.85 -4.21 22.79
C LEU A 7 -4.04 -4.74 21.96
N GLU A 8 -5.17 -4.02 22.01
CA GLU A 8 -6.24 -4.18 21.02
C GLU A 8 -5.67 -3.91 19.63
N LEU A 9 -5.27 -4.98 18.94
CA LEU A 9 -5.15 -4.98 17.49
C LEU A 9 -6.57 -4.85 16.96
N CYS A 10 -6.85 -3.65 16.44
CA CYS A 10 -8.03 -3.28 15.69
C CYS A 10 -8.56 -4.50 14.90
N SER A 11 -9.86 -4.81 15.05
CA SER A 11 -10.56 -5.95 14.45
C SER A 11 -10.62 -5.85 12.91
N VAL A 12 -9.48 -5.85 12.23
CA VAL A 12 -9.40 -5.85 10.78
C VAL A 12 -9.61 -7.28 10.27
N PRO A 13 -10.61 -7.52 9.41
CA PRO A 13 -10.76 -8.83 8.79
C PRO A 13 -9.49 -9.12 7.96
N SER A 14 -8.82 -10.20 8.32
CA SER A 14 -7.60 -10.64 7.66
C SER A 14 -7.91 -11.94 6.92
N THR A 15 -7.70 -11.98 5.61
CA THR A 15 -7.87 -13.18 4.79
C THR A 15 -6.51 -13.61 4.26
N SER A 16 -6.17 -14.89 4.41
CA SER A 16 -4.94 -15.47 3.86
C SER A 16 -5.26 -16.60 2.90
N PHE A 17 -4.45 -16.74 1.86
CA PHE A 17 -4.52 -17.82 0.89
C PHE A 17 -3.14 -18.10 0.31
N TRP A 18 -2.95 -19.29 -0.23
CA TRP A 18 -1.70 -19.70 -0.84
C TRP A 18 -1.70 -19.41 -2.34
N LEU A 19 -0.60 -18.85 -2.84
CA LEU A 19 -0.38 -18.60 -4.26
C LEU A 19 0.80 -19.44 -4.76
N PRO A 20 0.69 -20.14 -5.91
CA PRO A 20 1.80 -20.86 -6.53
C PRO A 20 2.73 -19.90 -7.29
N VAL A 21 3.04 -18.74 -6.70
CA VAL A 21 3.82 -17.65 -7.31
C VAL A 21 4.80 -17.13 -6.27
N PRO A 22 6.07 -16.85 -6.62
CA PRO A 22 7.04 -16.29 -5.67
C PRO A 22 6.55 -14.96 -5.08
N PRO A 23 6.68 -14.73 -3.76
CA PRO A 23 6.22 -13.51 -3.09
C PRO A 23 6.72 -12.24 -3.74
N LYS A 24 8.00 -12.24 -4.16
CA LYS A 24 8.64 -11.10 -4.81
C LYS A 24 7.93 -10.68 -6.10
N ARG A 25 7.44 -11.65 -6.88
CA ARG A 25 6.71 -11.35 -8.12
C ARG A 25 5.35 -10.72 -7.84
N VAL A 26 4.67 -11.17 -6.79
CA VAL A 26 3.38 -10.59 -6.37
C VAL A 26 3.60 -9.20 -5.76
N PHE A 27 4.65 -9.03 -4.97
CA PHE A 27 5.07 -7.75 -4.42
C PHE A 27 5.37 -6.72 -5.52
N ASP A 28 6.19 -7.09 -6.50
CA ASP A 28 6.52 -6.22 -7.64
C ASP A 28 5.27 -5.89 -8.46
N PHE A 29 4.35 -6.85 -8.63
CA PHE A 29 3.07 -6.62 -9.30
C PHE A 29 2.16 -5.64 -8.54
N LEU A 30 2.12 -5.68 -7.20
CA LEU A 30 1.21 -4.83 -6.42
C LEU A 30 1.75 -3.43 -6.20
N ARG A 31 3.07 -3.25 -6.11
CA ARG A 31 3.65 -1.92 -5.95
C ARG A 31 3.65 -1.11 -7.25
N ASP A 32 3.64 -1.78 -8.40
CA ASP A 32 3.69 -1.12 -9.72
C ASP A 32 2.38 -0.34 -9.98
N GLU A 33 2.54 0.92 -10.36
CA GLU A 33 1.43 1.81 -10.68
C GLU A 33 0.67 1.37 -11.93
N ASN A 34 1.36 0.74 -12.89
CA ASN A 34 0.80 0.37 -14.19
C ASN A 34 -0.14 -0.84 -14.11
N THR A 35 0.09 -1.71 -13.13
CA THR A 35 -0.71 -2.92 -12.85
C THR A 35 -1.83 -2.63 -11.86
N ARG A 36 -1.83 -1.46 -11.20
CA ARG A 36 -2.82 -1.07 -10.19
C ARG A 36 -4.27 -1.22 -10.67
N ASN A 37 -4.50 -0.86 -11.93
CA ASN A 37 -5.80 -0.97 -12.60
C ASN A 37 -6.32 -2.41 -12.70
N GLU A 38 -5.46 -3.42 -12.58
CA GLU A 38 -5.83 -4.83 -12.69
C GLU A 38 -6.39 -5.39 -11.37
N TRP A 39 -6.09 -4.77 -10.23
CA TRP A 39 -6.39 -5.35 -8.91
C TRP A 39 -7.09 -4.39 -7.94
N ASP A 40 -6.93 -3.07 -8.10
CA ASP A 40 -7.56 -2.07 -7.24
C ASP A 40 -8.77 -1.42 -7.93
N ILE A 41 -9.96 -1.67 -7.39
CA ILE A 41 -11.21 -1.09 -7.89
C ILE A 41 -11.20 0.45 -7.83
N LEU A 42 -10.38 1.05 -6.96
CA LEU A 42 -10.23 2.51 -6.86
C LEU A 42 -9.57 3.11 -8.12
N SER A 43 -8.87 2.30 -8.90
CA SER A 43 -8.15 2.74 -10.11
C SER A 43 -8.92 2.47 -11.41
N ASN A 44 -10.11 1.84 -11.33
CA ASN A 44 -10.89 1.29 -12.45
C ASN A 44 -10.97 2.19 -13.71
N GLY A 45 -10.07 1.94 -14.67
CA GLY A 45 -10.02 2.61 -15.98
C GLY A 45 -9.38 4.01 -16.00
N GLY A 46 -8.81 4.46 -14.88
CA GLY A 46 -8.06 5.71 -14.79
C GLY A 46 -6.60 5.57 -15.21
N VAL A 47 -6.00 6.68 -15.64
CA VAL A 47 -4.54 6.75 -15.79
C VAL A 47 -3.94 6.95 -14.40
N VAL A 48 -3.18 5.97 -13.93
CA VAL A 48 -2.46 6.04 -12.67
C VAL A 48 -1.13 6.75 -12.90
N GLN A 49 -0.79 7.71 -12.04
CA GLN A 49 0.42 8.51 -12.14
C GLN A 49 1.07 8.70 -10.77
N GLU A 50 2.30 8.25 -10.61
CA GLU A 50 3.14 8.55 -9.46
C GLU A 50 3.53 10.03 -9.46
N MET A 51 3.14 10.72 -8.38
CA MET A 51 3.44 12.14 -8.16
C MET A 51 4.73 12.35 -7.37
N ALA A 52 5.02 11.44 -6.44
CA ALA A 52 6.21 11.48 -5.60
C ALA A 52 6.62 10.06 -5.24
N HIS A 53 7.93 9.85 -5.14
CA HIS A 53 8.53 8.58 -4.77
C HIS A 53 9.72 8.83 -3.85
N ILE A 54 9.65 8.27 -2.65
CA ILE A 54 10.70 8.34 -1.65
C ILE A 54 11.19 6.93 -1.41
N ALA A 55 12.38 6.60 -1.91
CA ALA A 55 13.01 5.31 -1.62
C ALA A 55 13.36 5.24 -0.12
N ASN A 56 13.01 4.12 0.53
CA ASN A 56 13.20 3.92 1.96
C ASN A 56 14.18 2.77 2.24
N GLY A 57 15.46 3.08 2.47
CA GLY A 57 16.44 2.10 2.93
C GLY A 57 17.30 1.48 1.83
N ARG A 58 17.75 0.24 2.05
CA ARG A 58 18.78 -0.44 1.24
C ARG A 58 18.21 -1.22 0.05
N ASP A 59 17.00 -1.77 0.18
CA ASP A 59 16.34 -2.52 -0.88
C ASP A 59 15.60 -1.58 -1.82
N THR A 60 15.81 -1.74 -3.12
CA THR A 60 15.14 -0.95 -4.17
C THR A 60 13.62 -1.22 -4.24
N GLY A 61 13.15 -2.20 -3.47
CA GLY A 61 11.74 -2.49 -3.28
C GLY A 61 11.05 -1.56 -2.31
N ASN A 62 11.79 -0.90 -1.43
CA ASN A 62 11.22 -0.15 -0.33
C ASN A 62 11.02 1.30 -0.75
N CYS A 63 9.77 1.75 -0.76
CA CYS A 63 9.46 3.14 -1.05
C CYS A 63 8.12 3.56 -0.49
N VAL A 64 7.99 4.86 -0.29
CA VAL A 64 6.72 5.54 -0.10
C VAL A 64 6.42 6.29 -1.39
N SER A 65 5.33 5.92 -2.05
CA SER A 65 4.85 6.54 -3.29
C SER A 65 3.53 7.25 -3.04
N LEU A 66 3.38 8.44 -3.63
CA LEU A 66 2.12 9.16 -3.69
C LEU A 66 1.59 9.05 -5.12
N ILE A 67 0.46 8.39 -5.28
CA ILE A 67 -0.09 8.00 -6.57
C ILE A 67 -1.38 8.78 -6.81
N ARG A 68 -1.53 9.38 -7.99
CA ARG A 68 -2.77 10.02 -8.43
C ARG A 68 -3.48 9.11 -9.42
N VAL A 69 -4.77 8.91 -9.21
CA VAL A 69 -5.63 8.20 -10.18
C VAL A 69 -6.41 9.24 -10.98
N ASN A 70 -6.13 9.38 -12.28
CA ASN A 70 -6.85 10.29 -13.17
C ASN A 70 -7.97 9.52 -13.90
N SER A 71 -9.23 9.72 -13.49
CA SER A 71 -10.37 9.12 -14.21
C SER A 71 -10.70 9.92 -15.48
N ALA A 72 -10.93 9.22 -16.59
CA ALA A 72 -11.22 9.82 -17.90
C ALA A 72 -12.49 10.70 -17.94
N ASN A 73 -13.39 10.58 -16.95
CA ASN A 73 -14.71 11.22 -16.96
C ASN A 73 -14.93 12.28 -15.87
N SER A 74 -13.92 12.68 -15.11
CA SER A 74 -14.10 13.66 -14.03
C SER A 74 -12.92 14.63 -13.96
N SER A 75 -13.23 15.90 -14.10
CA SER A 75 -12.31 17.03 -14.15
C SER A 75 -11.47 17.26 -12.89
N GLN A 76 -11.68 16.49 -11.81
CA GLN A 76 -10.92 16.58 -10.55
C GLN A 76 -11.00 15.25 -9.81
N SER A 77 -10.09 14.31 -10.07
CA SER A 77 -9.89 13.23 -9.12
C SER A 77 -9.23 13.81 -7.87
N ASN A 78 -10.06 14.10 -6.86
CA ASN A 78 -9.60 14.66 -5.58
C ASN A 78 -8.91 13.64 -4.67
N MET A 79 -8.61 12.46 -5.20
CA MET A 79 -8.13 11.32 -4.44
C MET A 79 -6.72 10.96 -4.89
N LEU A 80 -5.83 10.89 -3.92
CA LEU A 80 -4.50 10.31 -4.06
C LEU A 80 -4.47 9.01 -3.25
N ILE A 81 -3.51 8.16 -3.58
CA ILE A 81 -3.21 6.94 -2.84
C ILE A 81 -1.81 7.11 -2.29
N LEU A 82 -1.69 7.11 -0.96
CA LEU A 82 -0.40 6.99 -0.30
C LEU A 82 -0.09 5.51 -0.16
N GLN A 83 0.99 5.06 -0.80
CA GLN A 83 1.42 3.67 -0.81
C GLN A 83 2.78 3.55 -0.15
N GLU A 84 2.91 2.65 0.81
CA GLU A 84 4.20 2.20 1.34
C GLU A 84 4.43 0.76 0.91
N SER A 85 5.58 0.52 0.30
CA SER A 85 6.06 -0.81 -0.03
C SER A 85 7.33 -1.08 0.75
N CYS A 86 7.40 -2.28 1.33
CA CYS A 86 8.54 -2.74 2.12
C CYS A 86 8.79 -4.22 1.82
N THR A 87 10.05 -4.59 1.66
CA THR A 87 10.50 -5.96 1.45
C THR A 87 11.77 -6.17 2.27
N ASP A 88 11.83 -7.35 2.89
CA ASP A 88 13.01 -7.86 3.57
C ASP A 88 13.20 -9.35 3.24
N GLN A 89 14.13 -10.01 3.94
CA GLN A 89 14.43 -11.44 3.71
C GLN A 89 13.29 -12.38 4.12
N THR A 90 12.34 -11.90 4.91
CA THR A 90 11.29 -12.69 5.55
C THR A 90 9.90 -12.37 5.02
N SER A 91 9.68 -11.17 4.47
CA SER A 91 8.36 -10.72 4.08
C SER A 91 8.41 -9.63 3.01
N CYS A 92 7.27 -9.46 2.34
CA CYS A 92 7.01 -8.31 1.48
C CYS A 92 5.64 -7.73 1.84
N ILE A 93 5.55 -6.41 1.90
CA ILE A 93 4.40 -5.68 2.42
C ILE A 93 4.08 -4.56 1.44
N VAL A 94 2.82 -4.45 1.07
CA VAL A 94 2.28 -3.27 0.39
C VAL A 94 1.11 -2.76 1.21
N ILE A 95 1.26 -1.58 1.80
CA ILE A 95 0.20 -0.87 2.53
C ILE A 95 -0.16 0.35 1.70
N TYR A 96 -1.44 0.68 1.62
CA TYR A 96 -1.91 1.86 0.93
C TYR A 96 -3.10 2.47 1.67
N ALA A 97 -3.25 3.78 1.58
CA ALA A 97 -4.36 4.52 2.13
C ALA A 97 -4.83 5.55 1.11
N PRO A 98 -6.13 5.68 0.88
CA PRO A 98 -6.64 6.79 0.10
C PRO A 98 -6.56 8.08 0.91
N VAL A 99 -6.11 9.16 0.28
CA VAL A 99 -5.99 10.49 0.89
C VAL A 99 -6.56 11.54 -0.04
N ASP A 100 -7.15 12.58 0.54
CA ASP A 100 -7.65 13.71 -0.22
C ASP A 100 -6.50 14.63 -0.68
N ILE A 101 -6.55 15.09 -1.93
CA ILE A 101 -5.51 15.94 -2.52
C ILE A 101 -5.39 17.29 -1.80
N VAL A 102 -6.49 17.85 -1.29
CA VAL A 102 -6.51 19.12 -0.57
C VAL A 102 -5.84 18.94 0.78
N ALA A 103 -6.19 17.86 1.50
CA ALA A 103 -5.56 17.53 2.77
C ALA A 103 -4.05 17.29 2.60
N MET A 104 -3.65 16.51 1.59
CA MET A 104 -2.24 16.25 1.30
C MET A 104 -1.48 17.54 0.93
N ASN A 105 -2.09 18.44 0.15
CA ASN A 105 -1.47 19.71 -0.20
C ASN A 105 -1.25 20.60 1.04
N VAL A 106 -2.16 20.59 2.03
CA VAL A 106 -1.95 21.29 3.31
C VAL A 106 -0.71 20.74 4.02
N VAL A 107 -0.59 19.41 4.13
CA VAL A 107 0.56 18.76 4.77
C VAL A 107 1.87 19.07 4.04
N LEU A 108 1.88 18.98 2.71
CA LEU A 108 3.05 19.30 1.89
C LEU A 108 3.51 20.76 2.01
N ASN A 109 2.59 21.69 2.33
CA ASN A 109 2.90 23.09 2.60
C ASN A 109 3.29 23.37 4.07
N GLY A 110 3.54 22.33 4.87
CA GLY A 110 3.93 22.45 6.28
C GLY A 110 2.76 22.61 7.26
N GLY A 111 1.55 22.26 6.83
CA GLY A 111 0.39 22.15 7.70
C GLY A 111 0.44 20.91 8.59
N ASP A 112 -0.57 20.77 9.44
CA ASP A 112 -0.67 19.67 10.41
C ASP A 112 -1.09 18.34 9.73
N PRO A 113 -0.31 17.26 9.85
CA PRO A 113 -0.63 15.95 9.27
C PRO A 113 -1.86 15.27 9.89
N ASP A 114 -2.30 15.67 11.09
CA ASP A 114 -3.47 15.07 11.76
C ASP A 114 -4.79 15.33 11.01
N TYR A 115 -4.81 16.28 10.06
CA TYR A 115 -5.96 16.54 9.19
C TYR A 115 -6.16 15.48 8.10
N VAL A 116 -5.19 14.58 7.86
CA VAL A 116 -5.31 13.53 6.85
C VAL A 116 -5.95 12.30 7.47
N ALA A 117 -7.24 12.10 7.21
CA ALA A 117 -7.91 10.86 7.59
C ALA A 117 -7.38 9.69 6.74
N LEU A 118 -6.61 8.79 7.36
CA LEU A 118 -6.06 7.60 6.72
C LEU A 118 -6.92 6.37 7.06
N LEU A 119 -7.29 5.63 6.02
CA LEU A 119 -7.88 4.29 6.13
C LEU A 119 -6.92 3.29 5.48
N PRO A 120 -5.87 2.85 6.21
CA PRO A 120 -4.87 1.96 5.65
C PRO A 120 -5.47 0.59 5.33
N SER A 121 -5.11 0.07 4.17
CA SER A 121 -5.37 -1.29 3.70
C SER A 121 -4.07 -1.87 3.19
N GLY A 122 -3.84 -3.17 3.33
CA GLY A 122 -2.56 -3.73 2.92
C GLY A 122 -2.57 -5.22 2.71
N LEU A 123 -1.52 -5.67 2.05
CA LEU A 123 -1.25 -7.05 1.71
C LEU A 123 0.15 -7.42 2.22
N LEU A 124 0.24 -8.60 2.83
CA LEU A 124 1.46 -9.14 3.43
C LEU A 124 1.77 -10.49 2.78
N PHE A 125 3.00 -10.65 2.32
CA PHE A 125 3.49 -11.82 1.62
C PHE A 125 4.66 -12.45 2.36
N PHE A 126 4.66 -13.77 2.44
CA PHE A 126 5.73 -14.55 3.05
C PHE A 126 6.29 -15.56 2.05
N PRO A 127 7.62 -15.82 2.06
CA PRO A 127 8.19 -16.95 1.35
C PRO A 127 7.54 -18.23 1.86
N THR A 128 6.93 -18.97 0.93
CA THR A 128 6.59 -20.36 1.15
C THR A 128 7.89 -21.12 1.40
N GLU A 129 8.04 -21.65 2.61
CA GLU A 129 9.12 -22.59 2.90
C GLU A 129 8.98 -23.78 1.93
N PRO A 130 10.06 -24.24 1.28
CA PRO A 130 9.97 -25.38 0.39
C PRO A 130 9.51 -26.57 1.23
N GLN A 131 8.32 -27.10 0.92
CA GLN A 131 7.92 -28.40 1.42
C GLN A 131 8.95 -29.41 0.90
N HIS A 132 9.84 -29.84 1.79
CA HIS A 132 10.64 -31.03 1.61
C HIS A 132 9.64 -32.19 1.54
N MET A 133 9.18 -32.50 0.33
CA MET A 133 8.41 -33.69 0.05
C MET A 133 9.42 -34.84 -0.04
N GLU A 134 9.72 -35.43 1.11
CA GLU A 134 10.40 -36.74 1.20
C GLU A 134 9.35 -37.86 1.31
#